data_AF-A0A2C0ZU24-F1
#
_entry.id   AF-A0A2C0ZU24-F1
#
_cell.length_a   1.000
_cell.length_b   1.000
_cell.length_c   1.000
_cell.angle_alpha   90.00
_cell.angle_beta   90.00
_cell.angle_gamma   90.00
#
_symmetry.space_group_name_H-M   'P 1'
#
loop_
_entity.id
_entity.type
_entity.pdbx_description
1 polymer ?
#
loop_
_entity_poly.entity_id
_entity_poly.type
_entity_poly.pdbx_seq_one_letter_code
_entity_poly.pdbx_strand_id
1 'polypeptide(L)'
;MGFYKRFIVILMLLSALLSACSNGEKTATTEPKYTPIPQTAIQSTIDDIKNRKNIKDASFEVNGDKIEMKLVVDGVSFTDKNTARDYADSYLRTISNYVDGSKPTKYYYGEVYDGYYVHIVVEDPQGMQAVEGNLYPGFENITWQ
;
A
#
# COMPACT_ATOMS: atom_id res chain seq x y z
N MET A 1 -46.28 45.81 38.96
CA MET A 1 -44.88 45.66 38.47
C MET A 1 -44.34 44.32 38.92
N GLY A 2 -44.51 43.27 38.11
CA GLY A 2 -44.27 41.90 38.57
C GLY A 2 -44.06 40.87 37.47
N PHE A 3 -43.48 41.27 36.33
CA PHE A 3 -43.34 40.39 35.15
C PHE A 3 -41.91 40.19 34.65
N TYR A 4 -40.90 40.85 35.25
CA TYR A 4 -39.52 40.77 34.77
C TYR A 4 -38.61 39.86 35.59
N LYS A 5 -39.05 39.41 36.78
CA LYS A 5 -38.23 38.57 37.68
C LYS A 5 -38.27 37.07 37.39
N ARG A 6 -39.15 36.60 36.51
CA ARG A 6 -39.27 35.17 36.16
C ARG A 6 -38.66 34.80 34.80
N PHE A 7 -38.25 35.78 34.00
CA PHE A 7 -37.70 35.54 32.65
C PHE A 7 -36.16 35.48 32.60
N ILE A 8 -35.45 35.91 33.65
CA ILE A 8 -33.97 35.90 33.68
C ILE A 8 -33.40 34.56 34.18
N VAL A 9 -34.20 33.73 34.87
CA VAL A 9 -33.72 32.46 35.43
C VAL A 9 -33.61 31.35 34.38
N ILE A 10 -34.30 31.49 33.23
CA ILE A 10 -34.30 30.46 32.19
C ILE A 10 -33.12 30.61 31.22
N LEU A 11 -32.44 31.77 31.18
CA LEU A 11 -31.32 32.02 30.27
C LEU A 11 -29.93 31.67 30.84
N MET A 12 -29.83 31.21 32.10
CA MET A 12 -28.55 30.80 32.74
C MET A 12 -28.43 29.28 32.96
N LEU A 13 -29.35 28.48 32.39
CA LEU A 13 -29.38 27.02 32.56
C LEU A 13 -29.21 26.25 31.23
N LEU A 14 -28.67 26.92 30.21
CA LEU A 14 -28.42 26.35 28.88
C LEU A 14 -26.96 26.54 28.40
N SER A 15 -26.00 26.55 29.32
CA SER A 15 -24.56 26.66 29.02
C SER A 15 -23.71 25.51 29.60
N ALA A 16 -24.34 24.45 30.12
CA ALA A 16 -23.65 23.37 30.83
C ALA A 16 -23.73 21.98 30.14
N LEU A 17 -23.86 21.91 28.81
CA LEU A 17 -23.90 20.63 28.06
C LEU A 17 -23.04 20.60 26.78
N LEU A 18 -21.85 21.21 26.83
CA LEU A 18 -20.81 21.01 25.80
C LEU A 18 -19.43 20.79 26.47
N SER A 19 -19.35 19.86 27.41
CA SER A 19 -18.08 19.39 27.96
C SER A 19 -18.17 17.90 28.27
N ALA A 20 -18.34 17.10 27.21
CA ALA A 20 -18.14 15.66 27.22
C ALA A 20 -17.92 15.12 25.78
N CYS A 21 -16.91 15.65 25.08
CA CYS A 21 -16.13 14.84 24.14
C CYS A 21 -14.70 14.82 24.66
N SER A 22 -14.47 13.80 25.47
CA SER A 22 -13.18 13.31 25.92
C SER A 22 -12.25 13.07 24.74
N ASN A 23 -11.01 13.57 24.86
CA ASN A 23 -9.77 12.99 24.34
C ASN A 23 -9.80 12.24 23.00
N GLY A 24 -9.27 12.90 21.97
CA GLY A 24 -8.65 12.29 20.78
C GLY A 24 -7.75 13.36 20.18
N GLU A 25 -6.61 13.63 20.82
CA GLU A 25 -5.31 13.12 20.38
C GLU A 25 -4.96 13.61 18.97
N LYS A 26 -3.98 14.53 18.95
CA LYS A 26 -3.09 14.89 17.83
C LYS A 26 -3.45 14.22 16.50
N THR A 27 -4.03 14.97 15.57
CA THR A 27 -3.77 14.69 14.15
C THR A 27 -2.32 15.08 13.89
N ALA A 28 -1.44 14.13 14.20
CA ALA A 28 -0.06 14.14 13.77
C ALA A 28 -0.06 14.41 12.26
N THR A 29 0.67 15.44 11.87
CA THR A 29 1.15 15.60 10.51
C THR A 29 1.85 14.29 10.15
N THR A 30 1.22 13.44 9.34
CA THR A 30 1.79 12.17 8.92
C THR A 30 2.97 12.49 8.02
N GLU A 31 4.17 12.51 8.60
CA GLU A 31 5.40 12.42 7.82
C GLU A 31 5.31 11.17 6.92
N PRO A 32 5.86 11.22 5.69
CA PRO A 32 5.84 10.06 4.80
C PRO A 32 6.49 8.87 5.52
N LYS A 33 5.66 7.88 5.89
CA LYS A 33 6.04 6.72 6.70
C LYS A 33 6.73 5.64 5.86
N TYR A 34 7.48 6.03 4.85
CA TYR A 34 8.11 5.09 3.92
C TYR A 34 9.62 5.30 3.86
N THR A 35 10.36 4.19 3.98
CA THR A 35 11.81 4.18 3.85
C THR A 35 12.17 4.29 2.37
N PRO A 36 12.98 5.28 1.94
CA PRO A 36 13.37 5.41 0.55
C PRO A 36 14.04 4.13 0.03
N ILE A 37 13.56 3.64 -1.11
CA ILE A 37 14.12 2.46 -1.77
C ILE A 37 15.31 2.90 -2.64
N PRO A 38 16.53 2.37 -2.43
CA PRO A 38 17.68 2.72 -3.26
C PRO A 38 17.47 2.33 -4.72
N GLN A 39 17.84 3.21 -5.66
CA GLN A 39 17.70 2.92 -7.09
C GLN A 39 18.51 1.67 -7.52
N THR A 40 19.64 1.41 -6.88
CA THR A 40 20.43 0.19 -7.12
C THR A 40 19.67 -1.07 -6.75
N ALA A 41 18.89 -1.04 -5.66
CA ALA A 41 18.07 -2.17 -5.24
C ALA A 41 16.93 -2.43 -6.23
N ILE A 42 16.30 -1.36 -6.73
CA ILE A 42 15.28 -1.43 -7.79
C ILE A 42 15.88 -2.08 -9.04
N GLN A 43 17.04 -1.60 -9.50
CA GLN A 43 17.69 -2.14 -10.70
C GLN A 43 18.08 -3.61 -10.53
N SER A 44 18.73 -3.98 -9.42
CA SER A 44 19.09 -5.37 -9.15
C SER A 44 17.88 -6.28 -9.06
N THR A 45 16.76 -5.79 -8.52
CA THR A 45 15.50 -6.54 -8.49
C THR A 45 14.95 -6.78 -9.89
N ILE A 46 14.92 -5.74 -10.74
CA ILE A 46 14.48 -5.86 -12.13
C ILE A 46 15.38 -6.85 -12.90
N ASP A 47 16.70 -6.73 -12.75
CA ASP A 47 17.67 -7.58 -13.44
C ASP A 47 17.49 -9.05 -13.03
N ASP A 48 17.37 -9.33 -11.73
CA ASP A 48 17.11 -10.67 -11.20
C ASP A 48 15.83 -11.28 -11.75
N ILE A 49 14.78 -10.47 -11.84
CA ILE A 49 13.46 -10.92 -12.28
C ILE A 49 13.47 -11.21 -13.78
N LYS A 50 14.09 -10.34 -14.58
CA LYS A 50 14.22 -10.52 -16.02
C LYS A 50 15.10 -11.72 -16.39
N ASN A 51 16.01 -12.13 -15.51
CA ASN A 51 16.81 -13.35 -15.69
C ASN A 51 16.02 -14.65 -15.42
N ARG A 52 14.79 -14.58 -14.92
CA ARG A 52 13.96 -15.76 -14.67
C ARG A 52 13.32 -16.27 -15.94
N LYS A 53 13.15 -17.60 -15.99
CA LYS A 53 12.45 -18.25 -17.09
C LYS A 53 11.05 -17.64 -17.24
N ASN A 54 10.65 -17.42 -18.49
CA ASN A 54 9.35 -16.89 -18.90
C ASN A 54 9.11 -15.40 -18.59
N ILE A 55 10.02 -14.68 -17.94
CA ILE A 55 9.89 -13.23 -17.83
C ILE A 55 10.49 -12.57 -19.08
N LYS A 56 9.73 -11.70 -19.74
CA LYS A 56 10.20 -10.91 -20.88
C LYS A 56 10.64 -9.52 -20.46
N ASP A 57 9.87 -8.92 -19.56
CA ASP A 57 10.16 -7.60 -19.06
C ASP A 57 9.62 -7.39 -17.66
N ALA A 58 10.19 -6.41 -16.96
CA ALA A 58 9.76 -5.98 -15.64
C ALA A 58 10.04 -4.50 -15.44
N SER A 59 9.14 -3.79 -14.78
CA SER A 59 9.36 -2.43 -14.30
C SER A 59 9.00 -2.30 -12.82
N PHE A 60 9.66 -1.35 -12.17
CA PHE A 60 9.45 -0.97 -10.78
C PHE A 60 9.73 0.52 -10.68
N GLU A 61 8.68 1.30 -10.44
CA GLU A 61 8.75 2.75 -10.36
C GLU A 61 8.23 3.22 -9.00
N VAL A 62 8.96 4.15 -8.37
CA VAL A 62 8.58 4.74 -7.09
C VAL A 62 8.21 6.20 -7.32
N ASN A 63 6.96 6.56 -7.04
CA ASN A 63 6.40 7.89 -7.22
C ASN A 63 5.79 8.36 -5.90
N GLY A 64 6.60 8.99 -5.05
CA GLY A 64 6.15 9.40 -3.72
C GLY A 64 5.88 8.19 -2.83
N ASP A 65 4.64 8.06 -2.34
CA ASP A 65 4.15 6.95 -1.53
C ASP A 65 3.59 5.78 -2.36
N LYS A 66 3.72 5.84 -3.69
CA LYS A 66 3.22 4.82 -4.61
C LYS A 66 4.35 4.08 -5.30
N ILE A 67 4.17 2.77 -5.42
CA ILE A 67 5.02 1.87 -6.18
C ILE A 67 4.18 1.27 -7.29
N GLU A 68 4.64 1.43 -8.53
CA GLU A 68 4.04 0.84 -9.72
C GLU A 68 4.97 -0.28 -10.19
N MET A 69 4.48 -1.51 -10.19
CA MET A 69 5.21 -2.69 -10.62
C MET A 69 4.51 -3.33 -11.81
N LYS A 70 5.27 -3.65 -12.85
CA LYS A 70 4.77 -4.33 -14.02
C LYS A 70 5.64 -5.55 -14.32
N LEU A 71 5.00 -6.64 -14.69
CA LEU A 71 5.69 -7.87 -15.10
C LEU A 71 5.09 -8.39 -16.40
N VAL A 72 5.93 -8.61 -17.40
CA VAL A 72 5.54 -9.18 -18.69
C VAL A 72 6.00 -10.64 -18.72
N VAL A 73 5.07 -11.56 -18.79
CA VAL A 73 5.34 -13.01 -18.71
C VAL A 73 4.91 -13.71 -19.99
N ASP A 74 5.83 -14.46 -20.58
CA ASP A 74 5.63 -15.28 -21.78
C ASP A 74 5.25 -16.72 -21.42
N GLY A 75 4.39 -17.34 -22.22
CA GLY A 75 4.02 -18.75 -22.06
C GLY A 75 3.16 -19.07 -20.84
N VAL A 76 2.65 -18.08 -20.12
CA VAL A 76 1.60 -18.29 -19.11
C VAL A 76 0.26 -18.34 -19.83
N SER A 77 -0.55 -19.36 -19.53
CA SER A 77 -1.95 -19.32 -19.94
C SER A 77 -2.66 -18.30 -19.05
N PHE A 78 -3.08 -17.17 -19.61
CA PHE A 78 -3.81 -16.10 -18.92
C PHE A 78 -5.19 -16.56 -18.38
N THR A 79 -5.58 -17.81 -18.66
CA THR A 79 -6.68 -18.52 -18.01
C THR A 79 -6.37 -19.00 -16.59
N ASP A 80 -5.08 -19.20 -16.25
CA ASP A 80 -4.64 -19.60 -14.91
C ASP A 80 -4.07 -18.39 -14.15
N LYS A 81 -4.99 -17.70 -13.48
CA LYS A 81 -4.66 -16.53 -12.65
C LYS A 81 -3.72 -16.85 -11.49
N ASN A 82 -3.66 -18.09 -11.01
CA ASN A 82 -2.81 -18.45 -9.87
C ASN A 82 -1.33 -18.41 -10.25
N THR A 83 -0.98 -18.96 -11.43
CA THR A 83 0.38 -18.88 -11.95
C THR A 83 0.83 -17.41 -12.08
N ALA A 84 -0.02 -16.52 -12.59
CA ALA A 84 0.31 -15.10 -12.70
C ALA A 84 0.48 -14.41 -11.33
N ARG A 85 -0.36 -14.77 -10.34
CA ARG A 85 -0.21 -14.30 -8.95
C ARG A 85 1.10 -14.78 -8.33
N ASP A 86 1.51 -16.02 -8.59
CA ASP A 86 2.79 -16.55 -8.08
C ASP A 86 3.99 -15.77 -8.63
N TYR A 87 3.93 -15.36 -9.91
CA TYR A 87 4.94 -14.49 -10.51
C TYR A 87 5.00 -13.12 -9.84
N ALA A 88 3.84 -12.48 -9.62
CA ALA A 88 3.74 -11.20 -8.91
C ALA A 88 4.23 -11.29 -7.45
N ASP A 89 3.82 -12.34 -6.73
CA ASP A 89 4.26 -12.60 -5.36
C ASP A 89 5.78 -12.77 -5.28
N SER A 90 6.34 -13.53 -6.22
CA SER A 90 7.78 -13.71 -6.30
C SER A 90 8.49 -12.40 -6.60
N TYR A 91 7.92 -11.55 -7.45
CA TYR A 91 8.48 -10.24 -7.79
C TYR A 91 8.55 -9.33 -6.57
N LEU A 92 7.44 -9.15 -5.86
CA LEU A 92 7.36 -8.34 -4.64
C LEU A 92 8.37 -8.81 -3.58
N ARG A 93 8.56 -10.12 -3.43
CA ARG A 93 9.49 -10.66 -2.42
C ARG A 93 10.96 -10.45 -2.77
N THR A 94 11.28 -10.26 -4.04
CA THR A 94 12.67 -10.25 -4.53
C THR A 94 13.43 -9.01 -4.07
N ILE A 95 12.77 -7.86 -3.95
CA ILE A 95 13.46 -6.62 -3.56
C ILE A 95 14.08 -6.71 -2.18
N SER A 96 13.52 -7.55 -1.29
CA SER A 96 14.06 -7.78 0.04
C SER A 96 15.49 -8.34 0.06
N ASN A 97 15.99 -8.89 -1.04
CA ASN A 97 17.38 -9.31 -1.16
C ASN A 97 18.35 -8.11 -1.24
N TYR A 98 17.83 -6.94 -1.62
CA TYR A 98 18.60 -5.75 -1.99
C TYR A 98 18.38 -4.56 -1.07
N VAL A 99 17.49 -4.71 -0.08
CA VAL A 99 17.21 -3.69 0.92
C VAL A 99 17.37 -4.25 2.33
N ASP A 100 17.69 -3.35 3.26
CA ASP A 100 17.68 -3.63 4.68
C ASP A 100 16.26 -3.73 5.23
N GLY A 101 16.14 -4.20 6.47
CA GLY A 101 14.87 -4.38 7.16
C GLY A 101 14.36 -5.82 7.18
N SER A 102 13.15 -5.97 7.69
CA SER A 102 12.53 -7.27 7.92
C SER A 102 12.26 -8.01 6.61
N LYS A 103 12.76 -9.24 6.53
CA LYS A 103 12.61 -10.08 5.33
C LYS A 103 11.17 -10.62 5.19
N PRO A 104 10.72 -10.91 3.96
CA PRO A 104 9.38 -11.43 3.71
C PRO A 104 9.13 -12.76 4.43
N THR A 105 7.90 -12.96 4.88
CA THR A 105 7.41 -14.25 5.42
C THR A 105 6.21 -14.72 4.60
N LYS A 106 5.65 -15.90 4.91
CA LYS A 106 4.46 -16.40 4.21
C LYS A 106 3.31 -15.38 4.15
N TYR A 107 3.15 -14.55 5.17
CA TYR A 107 2.04 -13.60 5.30
C TYR A 107 2.49 -12.13 5.25
N TYR A 108 3.72 -11.87 4.80
CA TYR A 108 4.28 -10.53 4.82
C TYR A 108 5.29 -10.34 3.70
N TYR A 109 5.18 -9.25 2.93
CA TYR A 109 6.06 -8.96 1.80
C TYR A 109 7.36 -8.25 2.16
N GLY A 110 7.54 -7.87 3.43
CA GLY A 110 8.75 -7.22 3.93
C GLY A 110 8.56 -5.73 4.22
N GLU A 111 9.44 -5.20 5.07
CA GLU A 111 9.37 -3.84 5.64
C GLU A 111 9.48 -2.74 4.59
N VAL A 112 10.08 -3.07 3.45
CA VAL A 112 10.19 -2.20 2.28
C VAL A 112 8.85 -1.65 1.81
N TYR A 113 7.72 -2.31 2.11
CA TYR A 113 6.38 -1.92 1.65
C TYR A 113 5.48 -1.30 2.72
N ASP A 114 5.89 -1.26 4.00
CA ASP A 114 5.01 -0.89 5.12
C ASP A 114 4.39 0.51 4.99
N GLY A 115 5.09 1.41 4.32
CA GLY A 115 4.66 2.78 4.05
C GLY A 115 4.18 3.06 2.63
N TYR A 116 4.20 2.06 1.75
CA TYR A 116 3.92 2.24 0.33
C TYR A 116 2.57 1.63 -0.06
N TYR A 117 1.86 2.35 -0.92
CA TYR A 117 0.85 1.74 -1.76
C TYR A 117 1.54 1.08 -2.95
N VAL A 118 1.33 -0.21 -3.16
CA VAL A 118 1.88 -0.93 -4.31
C VAL A 118 0.74 -1.34 -5.22
N HIS A 119 0.87 -0.99 -6.50
CA HIS A 119 0.05 -1.52 -7.57
C HIS A 119 0.92 -2.42 -8.45
N ILE A 120 0.46 -3.65 -8.68
CA ILE A 120 1.19 -4.63 -9.49
C ILE A 120 0.29 -5.20 -10.59
N VAL A 121 0.80 -5.19 -11.81
CA VAL A 121 0.14 -5.75 -12.99
C VAL A 121 1.02 -6.82 -13.61
N VAL A 122 0.41 -7.96 -13.94
CA VAL A 122 1.04 -9.02 -14.74
C VAL A 122 0.31 -9.12 -16.07
N GLU A 123 1.06 -9.02 -17.16
CA GLU A 123 0.53 -9.06 -18.52
C GLU A 123 1.30 -10.01 -19.43
N ASP A 124 0.71 -10.32 -20.57
CA ASP A 124 1.34 -11.06 -21.65
C ASP A 124 2.18 -10.13 -22.55
N PRO A 125 3.00 -10.69 -23.45
CA PRO A 125 3.77 -9.87 -24.39
C PRO A 125 2.93 -9.03 -25.37
N GLN A 126 1.61 -9.26 -25.47
CA GLN A 126 0.66 -8.50 -26.26
C GLN A 126 -0.02 -7.38 -25.46
N GLY A 127 0.28 -7.25 -24.16
CA GLY A 127 -0.33 -6.29 -23.25
C GLY A 127 -1.67 -6.74 -22.64
N MET A 128 -2.04 -8.02 -22.78
CA MET A 128 -3.22 -8.58 -22.13
C MET A 128 -2.94 -8.83 -20.65
N GLN A 129 -3.67 -8.13 -19.79
CA GLN A 129 -3.56 -8.28 -18.34
C GLN A 129 -4.08 -9.65 -17.87
N ALA A 130 -3.25 -10.40 -17.14
CA ALA A 130 -3.63 -11.63 -16.44
C ALA A 130 -4.30 -11.31 -15.10
N VAL A 131 -3.57 -10.53 -14.30
CA VAL A 131 -3.94 -10.18 -12.92
C VAL A 131 -3.44 -8.80 -12.60
N GLU A 132 -4.17 -8.17 -11.69
CA GLU A 132 -3.85 -6.90 -11.08
C GLU A 132 -4.07 -7.03 -9.57
N GLY A 133 -3.19 -6.42 -8.80
CA GLY A 133 -3.21 -6.49 -7.36
C GLY A 133 -2.76 -5.19 -6.72
N ASN A 134 -3.32 -4.90 -5.56
CA ASN A 134 -2.96 -3.74 -4.75
C ASN A 134 -2.54 -4.18 -3.34
N LEU A 135 -1.38 -3.72 -2.88
CA LEU A 135 -0.95 -3.80 -1.49
C LEU A 135 -1.07 -2.41 -0.87
N TYR A 136 -1.92 -2.28 0.15
CA TYR A 136 -2.10 -1.02 0.86
C TYR A 136 -1.10 -0.91 2.02
N PRO A 137 -0.66 0.31 2.39
CA PRO A 137 0.19 0.50 3.57
C PRO A 137 -0.40 -0.17 4.82
N GLY A 138 0.41 -0.96 5.51
CA GLY A 138 -0.01 -1.72 6.71
C GLY A 138 -0.85 -2.97 6.44
N PHE A 139 -1.08 -3.35 5.18
CA PHE A 139 -1.72 -4.62 4.84
C PHE A 139 -0.66 -5.70 4.65
N GLU A 140 -0.99 -6.91 5.09
CA GLU A 140 -0.12 -8.08 4.98
C GLU A 140 -0.21 -8.77 3.60
N ASN A 141 -1.33 -8.62 2.90
CA ASN A 141 -1.66 -9.35 1.69
C ASN A 141 -2.13 -8.44 0.56
N ILE A 142 -1.88 -8.87 -0.68
CA ILE A 142 -2.37 -8.21 -1.89
C ILE A 142 -3.88 -8.42 -2.01
N THR A 143 -4.59 -7.36 -2.38
CA THR A 143 -5.98 -7.40 -2.83
C THR A 143 -6.00 -7.59 -4.34
N TRP A 144 -6.35 -8.80 -4.78
CA TRP A 144 -6.41 -9.17 -6.20
C TRP A 144 -7.76 -8.80 -6.83
N GLN A 145 -7.74 -8.33 -8.08
CA GLN A 145 -8.92 -8.07 -8.91
C GLN A 145 -9.21 -9.21 -9.92
#